data_AF-A0A0F4V954-F1
#
_entry.id   AF-A0A0F4V954-F1
#
_cell.length_a   1.000
_cell.length_b   1.000
_cell.length_c   1.000
_cell.angle_alpha   90.00
_cell.angle_beta   90.00
_cell.angle_gamma   90.00
#
_symmetry.space_group_name_H-M   'P 1'
#
loop_
_entity.id
_entity.type
_entity.pdbx_description
1 polymer ?
#
loop_
_entity_poly.entity_id
_entity_poly.type
_entity_poly.pdbx_seq_one_letter_code
_entity_poly.pdbx_strand_id
1 'polypeptide(L)'
;MTDSKGNPVKVIALALLLMSGSALAVQPIITLPLTVDADQRWHLPAGEYRGSFSVDQPMQIVCESGAVFQGEGQGNGLIISAPDVGIEGCTFLDWGHDLTAMNAAVFIQPKAHGAVIKGNRLQGKGFGIWVDGTQDVSLIDNRIQGDPTMRSQDRGNGIHLYAVHGAKVIGNQVRDTRDGIYIDTSNGNLLQGNTLEDLRYGVHYMFANDNQLIGNTTRRTRTGYALMQSRKLTVIGNRSEQDQNYGILMNYITYSTLRDNFVTDVRDGSTGDSMISGAEGKALFIYNSLFNSIEHNHFEHSAVGIHLTAGSEDNRIADNAFVGNQRQVKYVATRLQEWSADGRGNYWSDYLGWDRNNDGLGDIAYEPNDNVDRLLWLYPQVRLLMNSPGIELLRWVQRAFPVMKSPGVLDSHPLMKSSTQTLTQEPTP
;
A
#
# COMPACT_ATOMS: atom_id res chain seq x y z
N MET A 1 80.88 17.70 23.30
CA MET A 1 80.21 18.88 22.73
C MET A 1 79.90 18.52 21.29
N THR A 2 78.68 18.26 20.85
CA THR A 2 77.34 18.65 21.32
C THR A 2 76.31 17.55 20.93
N ASP A 3 75.28 17.45 21.77
CA ASP A 3 74.08 16.62 21.69
C ASP A 3 73.41 16.50 20.31
N SER A 4 72.86 15.31 20.01
CA SER A 4 71.53 15.21 19.39
C SER A 4 70.76 14.01 19.95
N LYS A 5 69.77 14.31 20.79
CA LYS A 5 68.74 13.39 21.27
C LYS A 5 67.67 13.20 20.19
N GLY A 6 67.16 11.97 20.05
CA GLY A 6 65.94 11.65 19.32
C GLY A 6 65.35 10.33 19.83
N ASN A 7 64.17 10.41 20.45
CA ASN A 7 63.49 9.39 21.26
C ASN A 7 63.18 8.04 20.56
N PRO A 8 63.10 6.93 21.32
CA PRO A 8 62.51 5.68 20.83
C PRO A 8 60.98 5.77 20.82
N VAL A 9 60.38 5.44 19.67
CA VAL A 9 58.93 5.30 19.49
C VAL A 9 58.45 4.09 20.31
N LYS A 10 57.70 4.35 21.39
CA LYS A 10 56.92 3.31 22.08
C LYS A 10 55.66 3.04 21.27
N VAL A 11 55.61 1.87 20.62
CA VAL A 11 54.39 1.33 20.02
C VAL A 11 53.49 0.87 21.16
N ILE A 12 52.46 1.66 21.47
CA ILE A 12 51.37 1.26 22.36
C ILE A 12 50.36 0.53 21.47
N ALA A 13 50.32 -0.80 21.56
CA ALA A 13 49.27 -1.60 20.96
C ALA A 13 47.97 -1.36 21.76
N LEU A 14 47.05 -0.58 21.18
CA LEU A 14 45.70 -0.42 21.69
C LEU A 14 44.90 -1.67 21.31
N ALA A 15 44.71 -2.58 22.26
CA ALA A 15 43.80 -3.70 22.09
C ALA A 15 42.36 -3.15 22.02
N LEU A 16 41.80 -3.05 20.81
CA LEU A 16 40.36 -2.92 20.63
C LEU A 16 39.72 -4.22 21.12
N LEU A 17 39.10 -4.20 22.31
CA LEU A 17 38.06 -5.18 22.63
C LEU A 17 36.88 -4.91 21.70
N LEU A 18 36.82 -5.68 20.61
CA LEU A 18 35.59 -5.92 19.88
C LEU A 18 34.65 -6.65 20.85
N MET A 19 33.75 -5.91 21.48
CA MET A 19 32.53 -6.48 22.05
C MET A 19 31.67 -6.95 20.88
N SER A 20 32.02 -8.10 20.31
CA SER A 20 31.09 -8.88 19.49
C SER A 20 29.96 -9.27 20.43
N GLY A 21 28.84 -8.55 20.36
CA GLY A 21 27.60 -8.98 20.99
C GLY A 21 27.31 -10.39 20.49
N SER A 22 27.41 -11.37 21.37
CA SER A 22 27.09 -12.75 21.06
C SER A 22 25.63 -12.77 20.64
N ALA A 23 25.36 -13.02 19.36
CA ALA A 23 24.00 -13.32 18.94
C ALA A 23 23.52 -14.52 19.77
N LEU A 24 22.33 -14.41 20.38
CA LEU A 24 21.70 -15.53 21.07
C LEU A 24 21.65 -16.74 20.11
N ALA A 25 22.13 -17.89 20.58
CA ALA A 25 22.09 -19.12 19.81
C ALA A 25 20.62 -19.49 19.54
N VAL A 26 20.29 -19.82 18.30
CA VAL A 26 18.96 -20.31 17.91
C VAL A 26 18.75 -21.69 18.54
N GLN A 27 17.63 -21.86 19.24
CA GLN A 27 17.27 -23.09 19.94
C GLN A 27 16.17 -23.84 19.18
N PRO A 28 16.22 -25.18 19.07
CA PRO A 28 15.09 -25.95 18.54
C PRO A 28 13.83 -25.72 19.39
N ILE A 29 12.66 -25.54 18.77
CA ILE A 29 11.42 -25.26 19.51
C ILE A 29 11.02 -26.38 20.47
N ILE A 30 11.50 -27.61 20.21
CA ILE A 30 11.29 -28.79 21.06
C ILE A 30 11.96 -28.69 22.44
N THR A 31 12.79 -27.67 22.69
CA THR A 31 13.33 -27.40 24.03
C THR A 31 12.31 -26.73 24.95
N LEU A 32 11.22 -26.21 24.40
CA LEU A 32 10.11 -25.60 25.15
C LEU A 32 9.24 -26.69 25.79
N PRO A 33 8.47 -26.36 26.85
CA PRO A 33 7.61 -27.31 27.57
C PRO A 33 6.33 -27.63 26.78
N LEU A 34 6.47 -28.14 25.57
CA LEU A 34 5.35 -28.48 24.69
C LEU A 34 4.63 -29.74 25.17
N THR A 35 3.31 -29.74 25.06
CA THR A 35 2.46 -30.94 25.30
C THR A 35 1.68 -31.29 24.04
N VAL A 36 1.33 -32.56 23.84
CA VAL A 36 0.63 -33.00 22.61
C VAL A 36 -0.79 -33.40 22.95
N ASP A 37 -1.77 -32.90 22.17
CA ASP A 37 -3.17 -33.29 22.29
C ASP A 37 -3.53 -34.54 21.47
N ALA A 38 -4.79 -34.96 21.55
CA ALA A 38 -5.30 -36.13 20.82
C ALA A 38 -5.22 -35.96 19.29
N ASP A 39 -5.19 -34.73 18.79
CA ASP A 39 -5.14 -34.37 17.38
C ASP A 39 -3.70 -34.14 16.87
N GLN A 40 -2.68 -34.53 17.67
CA GLN A 40 -1.26 -34.33 17.38
C GLN A 40 -0.84 -32.85 17.23
N ARG A 41 -1.57 -31.93 17.88
CA ARG A 41 -1.16 -30.52 17.99
C ARG A 41 -0.35 -30.31 19.25
N TRP A 42 0.71 -29.52 19.12
CA TRP A 42 1.62 -29.17 20.19
C TRP A 42 1.14 -27.91 20.88
N HIS A 43 0.80 -28.01 22.15
CA HIS A 43 0.38 -26.88 22.99
C HIS A 43 1.59 -26.32 23.74
N LEU A 44 1.85 -25.03 23.56
CA LEU A 44 2.82 -24.27 24.33
C LEU A 44 2.08 -23.59 25.50
N PRO A 45 2.33 -23.98 26.76
CA PRO A 45 1.62 -23.41 27.90
C PRO A 45 1.93 -21.93 28.10
N ALA A 46 1.16 -21.26 28.96
CA ALA A 46 1.45 -19.88 29.33
C ALA A 46 2.85 -19.75 29.96
N GLY A 47 3.62 -18.73 29.53
CA GLY A 47 4.99 -18.53 29.98
C GLY A 47 5.76 -17.56 29.10
N GLU A 48 6.87 -17.04 29.61
CA GLU A 48 7.81 -16.21 28.86
C GLU A 48 9.02 -17.05 28.43
N TYR A 49 9.19 -17.22 27.12
CA TYR A 49 10.22 -18.02 26.49
C TYR A 49 11.24 -17.12 25.83
N ARG A 50 12.43 -17.02 26.43
CA ARG A 50 13.47 -16.06 26.03
C ARG A 50 14.41 -16.65 24.99
N GLY A 51 14.69 -15.87 23.95
CA GLY A 51 15.65 -16.17 22.90
C GLY A 51 15.01 -16.38 21.54
N SER A 52 15.81 -16.97 20.64
CA SER A 52 15.43 -17.27 19.26
C SER A 52 15.15 -18.77 19.12
N PHE A 53 14.05 -19.13 18.47
CA PHE A 53 13.62 -20.51 18.31
C PHE A 53 13.53 -20.94 16.85
N SER A 54 13.74 -22.23 16.57
CA SER A 54 13.59 -22.80 15.21
C SER A 54 12.62 -23.97 15.18
N VAL A 55 11.77 -24.02 14.15
CA VAL A 55 10.91 -25.16 13.82
C VAL A 55 11.46 -25.83 12.56
N ASP A 56 12.08 -26.98 12.74
CA ASP A 56 12.79 -27.75 11.70
C ASP A 56 12.10 -29.06 11.32
N GLN A 57 10.90 -29.31 11.87
CA GLN A 57 10.04 -30.44 11.53
C GLN A 57 8.59 -29.97 11.34
N PRO A 58 7.80 -30.63 10.46
CA PRO A 58 6.38 -30.32 10.32
C PRO A 58 5.64 -30.49 11.65
N MET A 59 5.00 -29.44 12.14
CA MET A 59 4.23 -29.47 13.38
C MET A 59 3.22 -28.33 13.47
N GLN A 60 2.13 -28.57 14.19
CA GLN A 60 1.10 -27.58 14.47
C GLN A 60 1.23 -27.15 15.93
N ILE A 61 1.65 -25.90 16.16
CA ILE A 61 1.86 -25.34 17.49
C ILE A 61 0.72 -24.36 17.81
N VAL A 62 0.05 -24.60 18.93
CA VAL A 62 -1.00 -23.75 19.48
C VAL A 62 -0.50 -23.20 20.81
N CYS A 63 -0.45 -21.87 20.91
CA CYS A 63 -0.07 -21.19 22.14
C CYS A 63 -1.28 -21.02 23.05
N GLU A 64 -1.14 -21.42 24.31
CA GLU A 64 -2.09 -21.05 25.35
C GLU A 64 -2.05 -19.54 25.63
N SER A 65 -3.13 -19.01 26.18
CA SER A 65 -3.21 -17.59 26.53
C SER A 65 -2.10 -17.23 27.53
N GLY A 66 -1.19 -16.34 27.13
CA GLY A 66 -0.04 -15.93 27.93
C GLY A 66 1.29 -16.60 27.54
N ALA A 67 1.33 -17.42 26.48
CA ALA A 67 2.58 -17.89 25.89
C ALA A 67 3.24 -16.76 25.07
N VAL A 68 4.44 -16.36 25.47
CA VAL A 68 5.18 -15.22 24.94
C VAL A 68 6.58 -15.65 24.50
N PHE A 69 6.91 -15.47 23.24
CA PHE A 69 8.28 -15.49 22.72
C PHE A 69 8.90 -14.11 22.94
N GLN A 70 9.96 -14.04 23.74
CA GLN A 70 10.67 -12.83 24.11
C GLN A 70 12.06 -12.81 23.42
N GLY A 71 12.22 -11.94 22.42
CA GLY A 71 13.43 -11.91 21.57
C GLY A 71 14.63 -11.14 22.13
N GLU A 72 14.45 -10.40 23.24
CA GLU A 72 15.52 -9.64 23.95
C GLU A 72 16.30 -8.65 23.04
N GLY A 73 15.64 -8.13 22.01
CA GLY A 73 16.17 -7.19 21.04
C GLY A 73 17.17 -7.79 20.05
N GLN A 74 17.27 -9.13 19.96
CA GLN A 74 18.28 -9.81 19.14
C GLN A 74 17.69 -10.78 18.13
N GLY A 75 18.29 -10.83 16.93
CA GLY A 75 17.99 -11.83 15.90
C GLY A 75 16.51 -11.92 15.50
N ASN A 76 16.15 -13.09 14.98
CA ASN A 76 14.77 -13.47 14.68
C ASN A 76 14.11 -14.06 15.93
N GLY A 77 12.80 -13.85 16.13
CA GLY A 77 12.06 -14.49 17.22
C GLY A 77 11.86 -16.00 16.98
N LEU A 78 11.22 -16.34 15.86
CA LEU A 78 10.96 -17.70 15.43
C LEU A 78 11.38 -17.89 13.97
N ILE A 79 12.14 -18.95 13.71
CA ILE A 79 12.59 -19.33 12.36
C ILE A 79 11.89 -20.63 11.97
N ILE A 80 11.16 -20.62 10.86
CA ILE A 80 10.46 -21.78 10.33
C ILE A 80 11.20 -22.27 9.09
N SER A 81 11.73 -23.50 9.16
CA SER A 81 12.53 -24.10 8.09
C SER A 81 11.92 -25.37 7.50
N ALA A 82 10.96 -25.98 8.21
CA ALA A 82 10.20 -27.13 7.74
C ALA A 82 8.88 -26.74 7.06
N PRO A 83 8.39 -27.58 6.11
CA PRO A 83 7.08 -27.40 5.51
C PRO A 83 5.94 -27.70 6.50
N ASP A 84 4.74 -27.22 6.16
CA ASP A 84 3.49 -27.55 6.84
C ASP A 84 3.51 -27.27 8.35
N VAL A 85 4.21 -26.19 8.74
CA VAL A 85 4.27 -25.71 10.12
C VAL A 85 3.12 -24.74 10.39
N GLY A 86 2.36 -24.97 11.45
CA GLY A 86 1.34 -24.06 11.95
C GLY A 86 1.76 -23.39 13.25
N ILE A 87 1.57 -22.08 13.37
CA ILE A 87 1.79 -21.29 14.59
C ILE A 87 0.53 -20.48 14.87
N GLU A 88 -0.17 -20.83 15.95
CA GLU A 88 -1.47 -20.25 16.29
C GLU A 88 -1.50 -19.62 17.69
N GLY A 89 -2.02 -18.40 17.79
CA GLY A 89 -2.35 -17.75 19.08
C GLY A 89 -1.16 -17.28 19.91
N CYS A 90 0.05 -17.25 19.36
CA CYS A 90 1.27 -16.89 20.08
C CYS A 90 1.49 -15.38 20.17
N THR A 91 2.19 -14.94 21.21
CA THR A 91 2.67 -13.55 21.34
C THR A 91 4.17 -13.48 21.09
N PHE A 92 4.62 -12.57 20.24
CA PHE A 92 6.04 -12.30 19.95
C PHE A 92 6.38 -10.87 20.35
N LEU A 93 7.38 -10.69 21.20
CA LEU A 93 7.83 -9.40 21.69
C LEU A 93 9.34 -9.20 21.45
N ASP A 94 9.71 -7.96 21.16
CA ASP A 94 11.09 -7.46 21.22
C ASP A 94 12.12 -8.34 20.51
N TRP A 95 11.86 -8.76 19.26
CA TRP A 95 12.90 -9.36 18.42
C TRP A 95 13.87 -8.28 17.91
N GLY A 96 14.96 -8.70 17.28
CA GLY A 96 15.95 -7.79 16.71
C GLY A 96 15.39 -6.88 15.61
N HIS A 97 16.12 -5.81 15.29
CA HIS A 97 15.67 -4.82 14.31
C HIS A 97 16.74 -4.46 13.25
N ASP A 98 17.77 -5.29 13.12
CA ASP A 98 18.71 -5.18 12.02
C ASP A 98 18.02 -5.57 10.72
N LEU A 99 17.70 -4.55 9.91
CA LEU A 99 17.04 -4.72 8.63
C LEU A 99 17.92 -5.43 7.59
N THR A 100 19.24 -5.34 7.73
CA THR A 100 20.22 -6.01 6.84
C THR A 100 20.27 -7.50 7.16
N ALA A 101 20.23 -7.85 8.45
CA ALA A 101 20.11 -9.23 8.90
C ALA A 101 18.69 -9.80 8.75
N MET A 102 17.73 -8.99 8.29
CA MET A 102 16.33 -9.34 8.10
C MET A 102 15.64 -9.81 9.40
N ASN A 103 16.00 -9.21 10.54
CA ASN A 103 15.43 -9.63 11.83
C ASN A 103 13.89 -9.46 11.84
N ALA A 104 13.20 -10.57 12.08
CA ALA A 104 11.76 -10.70 12.06
C ALA A 104 11.22 -11.41 13.31
N ALA A 105 9.96 -11.14 13.68
CA ALA A 105 9.31 -11.91 14.74
C ALA A 105 9.13 -13.37 14.30
N VAL A 106 8.69 -13.56 13.07
CA VAL A 106 8.59 -14.86 12.40
C VAL A 106 9.30 -14.77 11.05
N PHE A 107 10.30 -15.61 10.84
CA PHE A 107 11.05 -15.74 9.60
C PHE A 107 10.77 -17.10 8.96
N ILE A 108 10.11 -17.11 7.80
CA ILE A 108 9.75 -18.31 7.05
C ILE A 108 10.75 -18.50 5.91
N GLN A 109 11.50 -19.59 5.95
CA GLN A 109 12.57 -19.90 5.00
C GLN A 109 12.04 -20.55 3.71
N PRO A 110 12.83 -20.60 2.62
CA PRO A 110 12.39 -21.11 1.31
C PRO A 110 11.76 -22.52 1.32
N LYS A 111 12.24 -23.40 2.20
CA LYS A 111 11.74 -24.79 2.31
C LYS A 111 10.42 -24.92 3.07
N ALA A 112 9.99 -23.87 3.78
CA ALA A 112 8.83 -23.89 4.65
C ALA A 112 7.52 -23.58 3.91
N HIS A 113 7.24 -24.33 2.85
CA HIS A 113 6.00 -24.19 2.10
C HIS A 113 4.79 -24.62 2.94
N GLY A 114 3.62 -24.07 2.65
CA GLY A 114 2.38 -24.43 3.34
C GLY A 114 2.32 -23.98 4.81
N ALA A 115 3.25 -23.13 5.27
CA ALA A 115 3.23 -22.64 6.64
C ALA A 115 1.97 -21.80 6.93
N VAL A 116 1.42 -21.93 8.14
CA VAL A 116 0.22 -21.22 8.58
C VAL A 116 0.54 -20.41 9.84
N ILE A 117 0.50 -19.09 9.74
CA ILE A 117 0.71 -18.17 10.87
C ILE A 117 -0.63 -17.50 11.15
N LYS A 118 -1.29 -17.90 12.25
CA LYS A 118 -2.69 -17.56 12.51
C LYS A 118 -2.92 -16.93 13.88
N GLY A 119 -3.63 -15.81 13.92
CA GLY A 119 -4.14 -15.24 15.18
C GLY A 119 -3.04 -14.82 16.17
N ASN A 120 -1.83 -14.54 15.69
CA ASN A 120 -0.70 -14.20 16.54
C ASN A 120 -0.65 -12.69 16.83
N ARG A 121 -0.04 -12.31 17.96
CA ARG A 121 0.23 -10.92 18.33
C ARG A 121 1.73 -10.65 18.27
N LEU A 122 2.15 -9.74 17.40
CA LEU A 122 3.56 -9.39 17.18
C LEU A 122 3.77 -7.90 17.51
N GLN A 123 4.69 -7.58 18.42
CA GLN A 123 5.03 -6.20 18.75
C GLN A 123 6.55 -6.01 18.86
N GLY A 124 7.12 -5.19 17.98
CA GLY A 124 8.56 -5.03 17.89
C GLY A 124 9.01 -4.05 16.80
N LYS A 125 10.32 -3.90 16.67
CA LYS A 125 10.96 -2.87 15.83
C LYS A 125 11.34 -3.37 14.43
N GLY A 126 11.71 -4.65 14.32
CA GLY A 126 12.08 -5.31 13.07
C GLY A 126 10.88 -5.67 12.20
N PHE A 127 11.06 -6.61 11.28
CA PHE A 127 9.97 -7.11 10.45
C PHE A 127 8.97 -7.91 11.30
N GLY A 128 7.67 -7.83 11.02
CA GLY A 128 6.69 -8.68 11.71
C GLY A 128 6.84 -10.13 11.25
N ILE A 129 6.37 -10.40 10.04
CA ILE A 129 6.46 -11.70 9.38
C ILE A 129 7.26 -11.52 8.09
N TRP A 130 8.37 -12.23 7.97
CA TRP A 130 9.17 -12.30 6.75
C TRP A 130 8.98 -13.67 6.08
N VAL A 131 8.62 -13.66 4.80
CA VAL A 131 8.46 -14.87 3.98
C VAL A 131 9.46 -14.82 2.83
N ASP A 132 10.41 -15.74 2.85
CA ASP A 132 11.55 -15.77 1.93
C ASP A 132 11.41 -16.93 0.93
N GLY A 133 11.08 -16.64 -0.32
CA GLY A 133 11.24 -17.56 -1.45
C GLY A 133 10.44 -18.86 -1.35
N THR A 134 9.25 -18.85 -0.74
CA THR A 134 8.43 -20.06 -0.54
C THR A 134 7.01 -19.93 -1.10
N GLN A 135 6.17 -20.94 -0.89
CA GLN A 135 4.86 -21.07 -1.53
C GLN A 135 3.75 -21.46 -0.57
N ASP A 136 2.52 -21.10 -0.96
CA ASP A 136 1.27 -21.53 -0.32
C ASP A 136 1.18 -21.21 1.19
N VAL A 137 1.91 -20.18 1.64
CA VAL A 137 1.90 -19.70 3.03
C VAL A 137 0.60 -18.97 3.32
N SER A 138 0.03 -19.20 4.50
CA SER A 138 -1.17 -18.54 4.99
C SER A 138 -0.88 -17.68 6.22
N LEU A 139 -0.98 -16.37 6.08
CA LEU A 139 -0.86 -15.39 7.15
C LEU A 139 -2.25 -14.84 7.46
N ILE A 140 -2.87 -15.32 8.55
CA ILE A 140 -4.30 -15.14 8.82
C ILE A 140 -4.51 -14.46 10.17
N ASP A 141 -5.31 -13.38 10.21
CA ASP A 141 -5.79 -12.74 11.44
C ASP A 141 -4.69 -12.34 12.45
N ASN A 142 -3.47 -12.06 11.97
CA ASN A 142 -2.38 -11.64 12.85
C ASN A 142 -2.48 -10.14 13.16
N ARG A 143 -2.04 -9.76 14.35
CA ARG A 143 -1.94 -8.36 14.78
C ARG A 143 -0.48 -7.97 14.92
N ILE A 144 -0.02 -7.04 14.09
CA ILE A 144 1.39 -6.64 13.98
C ILE A 144 1.50 -5.14 14.30
N GLN A 145 2.32 -4.82 15.29
CA GLN A 145 2.53 -3.47 15.80
C GLN A 145 4.01 -3.11 15.76
N GLY A 146 4.35 -2.08 14.98
CA GLY A 146 5.69 -1.49 14.98
C GLY A 146 5.94 -0.54 16.16
N ASP A 147 7.14 0.04 16.23
CA ASP A 147 7.51 1.03 17.24
C ASP A 147 7.39 2.47 16.71
N PRO A 148 6.37 3.24 17.13
CA PRO A 148 6.16 4.60 16.63
C PRO A 148 7.26 5.59 17.04
N THR A 149 8.11 5.26 18.03
CA THR A 149 9.23 6.11 18.47
C THR A 149 10.39 6.13 17.48
N MET A 150 10.49 5.12 16.60
CA MET A 150 11.49 5.05 15.54
C MET A 150 11.07 5.86 14.33
N ARG A 151 12.03 6.37 13.54
CA ARG A 151 11.72 6.92 12.22
C ARG A 151 11.12 5.80 11.36
N SER A 152 10.07 6.10 10.59
CA SER A 152 9.40 5.12 9.73
C SER A 152 10.37 4.31 8.83
N GLN A 153 11.44 4.94 8.34
CA GLN A 153 12.45 4.30 7.46
C GLN A 153 13.27 3.21 8.17
N ASP A 154 13.44 3.34 9.49
CA ASP A 154 14.26 2.44 10.32
C ASP A 154 13.44 1.26 10.88
N ARG A 155 12.13 1.23 10.63
CA ARG A 155 11.24 0.14 11.05
C ARG A 155 11.23 -0.99 10.02
N GLY A 156 10.96 -2.21 10.47
CA GLY A 156 10.62 -3.29 9.55
C GLY A 156 9.23 -3.11 8.94
N ASN A 157 8.97 -3.82 7.84
CA ASN A 157 7.62 -3.98 7.29
C ASN A 157 6.81 -4.93 8.18
N GLY A 158 5.49 -4.78 8.22
CA GLY A 158 4.64 -5.70 8.99
C GLY A 158 4.66 -7.10 8.42
N ILE A 159 4.30 -7.22 7.14
CA ILE A 159 4.41 -8.46 6.36
C ILE A 159 5.31 -8.19 5.17
N HIS A 160 6.33 -9.03 4.99
CA HIS A 160 7.28 -8.95 3.88
C HIS A 160 7.23 -10.26 3.08
N LEU A 161 6.82 -10.16 1.81
CA LEU A 161 6.82 -11.27 0.86
C LEU A 161 7.90 -11.03 -0.19
N TYR A 162 8.91 -11.88 -0.22
CA TYR A 162 9.97 -11.83 -1.22
C TYR A 162 10.03 -13.15 -2.00
N ALA A 163 9.87 -13.09 -3.33
CA ALA A 163 9.84 -14.26 -4.21
C ALA A 163 8.81 -15.35 -3.81
N VAL A 164 7.65 -14.92 -3.32
CA VAL A 164 6.57 -15.78 -2.82
C VAL A 164 5.51 -16.04 -3.90
N HIS A 165 4.94 -17.26 -3.91
CA HIS A 165 3.78 -17.56 -4.75
C HIS A 165 2.64 -18.23 -3.97
N GLY A 166 1.40 -18.00 -4.39
CA GLY A 166 0.22 -18.67 -3.82
C GLY A 166 -0.10 -18.29 -2.37
N ALA A 167 0.53 -17.25 -1.82
CA ALA A 167 0.31 -16.87 -0.44
C ALA A 167 -1.09 -16.29 -0.21
N LYS A 168 -1.62 -16.53 0.98
CA LYS A 168 -2.88 -15.97 1.47
C LYS A 168 -2.57 -15.06 2.65
N VAL A 169 -2.73 -13.75 2.47
CA VAL A 169 -2.57 -12.74 3.51
C VAL A 169 -3.96 -12.17 3.82
N ILE A 170 -4.61 -12.70 4.85
CA ILE A 170 -6.05 -12.52 5.09
C ILE A 170 -6.31 -11.98 6.49
N GLY A 171 -7.13 -10.93 6.60
CA GLY A 171 -7.66 -10.47 7.90
C GLY A 171 -6.61 -9.88 8.85
N ASN A 172 -5.39 -9.63 8.40
CA ASN A 172 -4.33 -9.14 9.27
C ASN A 172 -4.53 -7.65 9.60
N GLN A 173 -4.11 -7.27 10.79
CA GLN A 173 -4.10 -5.88 11.27
C GLN A 173 -2.65 -5.45 11.45
N VAL A 174 -2.22 -4.44 10.70
CA VAL A 174 -0.84 -3.95 10.74
C VAL A 174 -0.85 -2.45 11.00
N ARG A 175 -0.09 -2.00 12.00
CA ARG A 175 0.05 -0.58 12.32
C ARG A 175 1.42 -0.19 12.84
N ASP A 176 1.79 1.07 12.61
CA ASP A 176 3.05 1.70 13.01
C ASP A 176 4.33 0.99 12.54
N THR A 177 4.26 0.06 11.59
CA THR A 177 5.43 -0.50 10.90
C THR A 177 5.90 0.48 9.82
N ARG A 178 6.94 0.14 9.05
CA ARG A 178 7.34 0.95 7.89
C ARG A 178 6.27 0.90 6.81
N ASP A 179 6.11 -0.26 6.19
CA ASP A 179 5.02 -0.57 5.27
C ASP A 179 4.15 -1.66 5.91
N GLY A 180 2.87 -1.71 5.55
CA GLY A 180 1.92 -2.71 6.06
C GLY A 180 2.22 -4.08 5.48
N ILE A 181 1.97 -4.22 4.17
CA ILE A 181 2.33 -5.38 3.37
C ILE A 181 3.28 -4.92 2.25
N TYR A 182 4.52 -5.41 2.28
CA TYR A 182 5.48 -5.24 1.20
C TYR A 182 5.59 -6.55 0.42
N ILE A 183 5.42 -6.46 -0.90
CA ILE A 183 5.43 -7.61 -1.79
C ILE A 183 6.36 -7.35 -2.98
N ASP A 184 7.38 -8.19 -3.10
CA ASP A 184 8.44 -8.04 -4.10
C ASP A 184 8.65 -9.34 -4.87
N THR A 185 8.63 -9.25 -6.20
CA THR A 185 8.88 -10.38 -7.12
C THR A 185 8.00 -11.60 -6.79
N SER A 186 6.81 -11.35 -6.24
CA SER A 186 5.92 -12.36 -5.69
C SER A 186 4.60 -12.36 -6.47
N ASN A 187 4.17 -13.52 -6.96
CA ASN A 187 3.10 -13.61 -7.96
C ASN A 187 1.97 -14.56 -7.52
N GLY A 188 0.74 -14.33 -8.00
CA GLY A 188 -0.37 -15.25 -7.74
C GLY A 188 -0.85 -15.29 -6.28
N ASN A 189 -0.64 -14.22 -5.52
CA ASN A 189 -0.99 -14.12 -4.11
C ASN A 189 -2.36 -13.46 -3.91
N LEU A 190 -3.02 -13.80 -2.81
CA LEU A 190 -4.28 -13.22 -2.35
C LEU A 190 -4.03 -12.38 -1.09
N LEU A 191 -4.27 -11.07 -1.20
CA LEU A 191 -4.22 -10.11 -0.11
C LEU A 191 -5.65 -9.63 0.14
N GLN A 192 -6.30 -10.10 1.19
CA GLN A 192 -7.74 -9.89 1.39
C GLN A 192 -8.12 -9.44 2.80
N GLY A 193 -8.98 -8.42 2.90
CA GLY A 193 -9.59 -8.04 4.17
C GLY A 193 -8.61 -7.55 5.23
N ASN A 194 -7.41 -7.10 4.84
CA ASN A 194 -6.42 -6.60 5.79
C ASN A 194 -6.71 -5.14 6.16
N THR A 195 -6.42 -4.78 7.41
CA THR A 195 -6.52 -3.40 7.93
C THR A 195 -5.12 -2.86 8.19
N LEU A 196 -4.76 -1.76 7.53
CA LEU A 196 -3.38 -1.27 7.43
C LEU A 196 -3.36 0.23 7.78
N GLU A 197 -2.86 0.57 8.97
CA GLU A 197 -3.05 1.91 9.54
C GLU A 197 -1.75 2.57 10.03
N ASP A 198 -1.64 3.89 9.84
CA ASP A 198 -0.53 4.70 10.38
C ASP A 198 0.85 4.26 9.84
N LEU A 199 0.92 4.08 8.51
CA LEU A 199 2.07 3.49 7.78
C LEU A 199 2.68 4.47 6.78
N ARG A 200 3.88 4.16 6.28
CA ARG A 200 4.35 4.79 5.03
C ARG A 200 3.47 4.32 3.89
N TYR A 201 3.48 3.03 3.58
CA TYR A 201 2.60 2.46 2.57
C TYR A 201 1.71 1.39 3.18
N GLY A 202 0.40 1.43 2.87
CA GLY A 202 -0.50 0.36 3.25
C GLY A 202 -0.07 -0.95 2.60
N VAL A 203 -0.17 -1.00 1.27
CA VAL A 203 0.35 -2.10 0.45
C VAL A 203 1.35 -1.57 -0.58
N HIS A 204 2.52 -2.19 -0.66
CA HIS A 204 3.62 -1.76 -1.52
C HIS A 204 4.07 -2.91 -2.42
N TYR A 205 3.76 -2.81 -3.70
CA TYR A 205 4.13 -3.76 -4.75
C TYR A 205 5.44 -3.35 -5.42
N MET A 206 6.29 -4.33 -5.69
CA MET A 206 7.46 -4.22 -6.56
C MET A 206 7.55 -5.48 -7.43
N PHE A 207 7.36 -5.37 -8.75
CA PHE A 207 7.55 -6.50 -9.68
C PHE A 207 6.67 -7.74 -9.39
N ALA A 208 5.45 -7.55 -8.88
CA ALA A 208 4.61 -8.58 -8.30
C ALA A 208 3.30 -8.75 -9.11
N ASN A 209 3.22 -9.76 -9.97
CA ASN A 209 2.19 -9.91 -11.00
C ASN A 209 1.07 -10.89 -10.60
N ASP A 210 -0.05 -10.82 -11.31
CA ASP A 210 -1.14 -11.79 -11.21
C ASP A 210 -1.67 -11.94 -9.77
N ASN A 211 -1.57 -10.88 -8.96
CA ASN A 211 -2.00 -10.87 -7.58
C ASN A 211 -3.42 -10.28 -7.43
N GLN A 212 -4.11 -10.72 -6.38
CA GLN A 212 -5.44 -10.27 -6.00
C GLN A 212 -5.36 -9.44 -4.72
N LEU A 213 -5.81 -8.19 -4.79
CA LEU A 213 -5.89 -7.24 -3.68
C LEU A 213 -7.36 -6.88 -3.48
N ILE A 214 -8.00 -7.52 -2.50
CA ILE A 214 -9.47 -7.53 -2.39
C ILE A 214 -9.94 -7.06 -1.01
N GLY A 215 -10.82 -6.06 -0.96
CA GLY A 215 -11.52 -5.69 0.28
C GLY A 215 -10.60 -5.23 1.42
N ASN A 216 -9.41 -4.74 1.13
CA ASN A 216 -8.48 -4.25 2.14
C ASN A 216 -8.85 -2.81 2.53
N THR A 217 -8.43 -2.38 3.71
CA THR A 217 -8.59 -1.00 4.18
C THR A 217 -7.24 -0.43 4.57
N THR A 218 -6.93 0.75 4.01
CA THR A 218 -5.77 1.57 4.36
C THR A 218 -6.26 2.86 4.98
N ARG A 219 -5.62 3.30 6.08
CA ARG A 219 -6.04 4.50 6.79
C ARG A 219 -4.86 5.28 7.36
N ARG A 220 -4.86 6.61 7.17
CA ARG A 220 -3.80 7.52 7.68
C ARG A 220 -2.39 7.07 7.30
N THR A 221 -2.23 6.55 6.09
CA THR A 221 -0.92 6.17 5.53
C THR A 221 -0.34 7.29 4.67
N ARG A 222 0.96 7.23 4.32
CA ARG A 222 1.55 8.17 3.36
C ARG A 222 1.17 7.87 1.91
N THR A 223 0.84 6.62 1.60
CA THR A 223 0.18 6.17 0.37
C THR A 223 -0.62 4.93 0.71
N GLY A 224 -1.92 4.89 0.39
CA GLY A 224 -2.76 3.73 0.66
C GLY A 224 -2.26 2.49 -0.07
N TYR A 225 -2.37 2.52 -1.40
CA TYR A 225 -1.96 1.43 -2.28
C TYR A 225 -0.91 1.89 -3.28
N ALA A 226 0.34 1.50 -3.06
CA ALA A 226 1.47 1.75 -3.96
C ALA A 226 1.67 0.54 -4.89
N LEU A 227 1.03 0.58 -6.05
CA LEU A 227 1.12 -0.45 -7.09
C LEU A 227 2.26 -0.10 -8.06
N MET A 228 3.36 -0.86 -8.03
CA MET A 228 4.54 -0.54 -8.86
C MET A 228 5.02 -1.71 -9.70
N GLN A 229 5.36 -1.42 -10.96
CA GLN A 229 6.09 -2.28 -11.90
C GLN A 229 5.49 -3.68 -12.04
N SER A 230 4.16 -3.76 -12.10
CA SER A 230 3.42 -5.02 -12.02
C SER A 230 2.34 -5.08 -13.11
N ARG A 231 1.84 -6.29 -13.41
CA ARG A 231 0.77 -6.48 -14.40
C ARG A 231 -0.26 -7.50 -13.93
N LYS A 232 -1.44 -7.45 -14.56
CA LYS A 232 -2.54 -8.39 -14.30
C LYS A 232 -2.99 -8.41 -12.85
N LEU A 233 -3.00 -7.25 -12.21
CA LEU A 233 -3.50 -7.10 -10.85
C LEU A 233 -5.03 -7.09 -10.87
N THR A 234 -5.63 -7.72 -9.87
CA THR A 234 -7.07 -7.61 -9.58
C THR A 234 -7.23 -6.84 -8.28
N VAL A 235 -7.63 -5.57 -8.37
CA VAL A 235 -7.72 -4.63 -7.25
C VAL A 235 -9.18 -4.24 -7.07
N ILE A 236 -9.89 -4.95 -6.17
CA ILE A 236 -11.35 -4.87 -6.07
C ILE A 236 -11.82 -4.56 -4.64
N GLY A 237 -12.74 -3.61 -4.50
CA GLY A 237 -13.45 -3.38 -3.24
C GLY A 237 -12.58 -2.81 -2.12
N ASN A 238 -11.41 -2.26 -2.43
CA ASN A 238 -10.49 -1.74 -1.42
C ASN A 238 -10.88 -0.32 -0.99
N ARG A 239 -10.51 0.05 0.25
CA ARG A 239 -10.75 1.38 0.84
C ARG A 239 -9.45 2.09 1.19
N SER A 240 -9.29 3.32 0.74
CA SER A 240 -8.21 4.23 1.14
C SER A 240 -8.81 5.47 1.79
N GLU A 241 -8.50 5.68 3.07
CA GLU A 241 -9.20 6.64 3.93
C GLU A 241 -8.20 7.56 4.63
N GLN A 242 -8.31 8.87 4.38
CA GLN A 242 -7.47 9.87 5.06
C GLN A 242 -5.96 9.66 4.85
N ASP A 243 -5.58 8.97 3.79
CA ASP A 243 -4.20 8.80 3.39
C ASP A 243 -3.63 10.14 2.92
N GLN A 244 -2.30 10.25 2.89
CA GLN A 244 -1.60 11.41 2.33
C GLN A 244 -1.11 11.06 0.92
N ASN A 245 -0.72 12.07 0.14
CA ASN A 245 -0.15 11.99 -1.22
C ASN A 245 -0.99 11.24 -2.28
N TYR A 246 -1.25 9.96 -2.07
CA TYR A 246 -1.90 9.05 -3.00
C TYR A 246 -2.81 8.09 -2.25
N GLY A 247 -4.08 8.02 -2.64
CA GLY A 247 -4.93 6.90 -2.22
C GLY A 247 -4.52 5.63 -2.96
N ILE A 248 -4.54 5.69 -4.28
CA ILE A 248 -3.99 4.66 -5.18
C ILE A 248 -2.92 5.29 -6.08
N LEU A 249 -1.71 4.74 -6.02
CA LEU A 249 -0.58 5.05 -6.89
C LEU A 249 -0.38 3.89 -7.85
N MET A 250 -0.55 4.14 -9.15
CA MET A 250 -0.21 3.23 -10.24
C MET A 250 1.05 3.72 -10.95
N ASN A 251 2.13 2.95 -10.86
CA ASN A 251 3.40 3.28 -11.51
C ASN A 251 3.91 2.08 -12.32
N TYR A 252 3.94 2.17 -13.65
CA TYR A 252 4.22 1.03 -14.54
C TYR A 252 3.27 -0.16 -14.30
N ILE A 253 1.96 0.10 -14.26
CA ILE A 253 0.92 -0.93 -14.15
C ILE A 253 0.28 -1.21 -15.50
N THR A 254 0.14 -2.48 -15.86
CA THR A 254 -0.49 -2.87 -17.15
C THR A 254 -1.46 -4.02 -17.03
N TYR A 255 -2.43 -4.08 -17.94
CA TYR A 255 -3.38 -5.19 -18.06
C TYR A 255 -4.10 -5.54 -16.75
N SER A 256 -4.33 -4.54 -15.89
CA SER A 256 -4.88 -4.73 -14.55
C SER A 256 -6.31 -4.19 -14.46
N THR A 257 -7.06 -4.70 -13.50
CA THR A 257 -8.44 -4.31 -13.22
C THR A 257 -8.53 -3.66 -11.85
N LEU A 258 -9.00 -2.41 -11.82
CA LEU A 258 -9.32 -1.65 -10.63
C LEU A 258 -10.83 -1.42 -10.62
N ARG A 259 -11.54 -2.05 -9.69
CA ARG A 259 -12.99 -1.99 -9.66
C ARG A 259 -13.57 -1.85 -8.26
N ASP A 260 -14.67 -1.11 -8.12
CA ASP A 260 -15.43 -1.01 -6.87
C ASP A 260 -14.58 -0.51 -5.68
N ASN A 261 -13.47 0.19 -5.93
CA ASN A 261 -12.63 0.75 -4.86
C ASN A 261 -13.18 2.09 -4.41
N PHE A 262 -13.01 2.39 -3.12
CA PHE A 262 -13.43 3.66 -2.50
C PHE A 262 -12.21 4.39 -1.95
N VAL A 263 -12.00 5.62 -2.37
CA VAL A 263 -10.91 6.48 -1.91
C VAL A 263 -11.50 7.81 -1.45
N THR A 264 -11.24 8.17 -0.20
CA THR A 264 -11.75 9.41 0.40
C THR A 264 -10.69 10.17 1.18
N ASP A 265 -10.83 11.49 1.19
CA ASP A 265 -10.09 12.41 2.05
C ASP A 265 -8.57 12.32 1.90
N VAL A 266 -8.06 12.12 0.68
CA VAL A 266 -6.61 12.08 0.46
C VAL A 266 -6.02 13.47 0.65
N ARG A 267 -5.10 13.58 1.60
CA ARG A 267 -4.50 14.84 2.06
C ARG A 267 -3.18 15.11 1.36
N ASP A 268 -2.79 16.37 1.34
CA ASP A 268 -1.47 16.76 0.86
C ASP A 268 -0.38 16.16 1.76
N GLY A 269 0.71 15.69 1.14
CA GLY A 269 1.89 15.26 1.86
C GLY A 269 2.64 16.46 2.45
N SER A 270 2.97 16.35 3.73
CA SER A 270 3.76 17.35 4.44
C SER A 270 5.09 16.75 4.92
N THR A 271 6.17 17.52 4.83
CA THR A 271 7.35 17.33 5.69
C THR A 271 7.43 18.50 6.65
N GLY A 272 6.84 18.34 7.84
CA GLY A 272 6.66 19.46 8.78
C GLY A 272 5.66 20.49 8.25
N ASP A 273 5.96 21.78 8.39
CA ASP A 273 5.06 22.89 8.05
C ASP A 273 5.05 23.30 6.55
N SER A 274 5.76 22.58 5.68
CA SER A 274 5.86 22.90 4.25
C SER A 274 5.21 21.82 3.37
N MET A 275 4.31 22.25 2.49
CA MET A 275 3.77 21.44 1.40
C MET A 275 4.87 21.13 0.37
N ILE A 276 5.01 19.87 -0.03
CA ILE A 276 5.94 19.48 -1.10
C ILE A 276 5.24 19.64 -2.45
N SER A 277 5.83 20.39 -3.38
CA SER A 277 5.33 20.46 -4.76
C SER A 277 5.28 19.06 -5.39
N GLY A 278 4.11 18.64 -5.87
CA GLY A 278 3.87 17.28 -6.39
C GLY A 278 3.32 16.29 -5.35
N ALA A 279 3.31 16.64 -4.06
CA ALA A 279 2.70 15.87 -2.97
C ALA A 279 1.21 16.19 -2.75
N GLU A 280 0.56 16.85 -3.71
CA GLU A 280 -0.89 17.09 -3.68
C GLU A 280 -1.63 15.77 -3.40
N GLY A 281 -2.60 15.76 -2.49
CA GLY A 281 -3.39 14.57 -2.17
C GLY A 281 -4.21 14.11 -3.36
N LYS A 282 -3.77 13.05 -4.03
CA LYS A 282 -4.38 12.48 -5.24
C LYS A 282 -5.16 11.22 -4.88
N ALA A 283 -6.44 11.15 -5.20
CA ALA A 283 -7.21 9.92 -4.97
C ALA A 283 -6.67 8.78 -5.85
N LEU A 284 -6.46 9.06 -7.15
CA LEU A 284 -5.82 8.17 -8.10
C LEU A 284 -4.69 8.88 -8.85
N PHE A 285 -3.49 8.32 -8.81
CA PHE A 285 -2.37 8.78 -9.64
C PHE A 285 -1.86 7.66 -10.55
N ILE A 286 -1.70 7.98 -11.82
CA ILE A 286 -1.32 7.04 -12.86
C ILE A 286 -0.11 7.57 -13.63
N TYR A 287 0.98 6.81 -13.55
CA TYR A 287 2.24 7.09 -14.21
C TYR A 287 2.65 5.90 -15.09
N ASN A 288 2.87 6.18 -16.38
CA ASN A 288 3.27 5.21 -17.40
C ASN A 288 2.57 3.85 -17.28
N SER A 289 1.24 3.87 -17.10
CA SER A 289 0.42 2.68 -16.89
C SER A 289 -0.63 2.60 -17.98
N LEU A 290 -0.73 1.47 -18.67
CA LEU A 290 -1.48 1.32 -19.92
C LEU A 290 -2.32 0.04 -19.93
N PHE A 291 -3.38 0.01 -20.75
CA PHE A 291 -4.22 -1.17 -20.96
C PHE A 291 -4.91 -1.67 -19.69
N ASN A 292 -5.22 -0.78 -18.75
CA ASN A 292 -5.94 -1.10 -17.52
C ASN A 292 -7.44 -0.81 -17.66
N SER A 293 -8.25 -1.54 -16.91
CA SER A 293 -9.68 -1.24 -16.71
C SER A 293 -9.84 -0.62 -15.32
N ILE A 294 -10.39 0.59 -15.26
CA ILE A 294 -10.59 1.39 -14.06
C ILE A 294 -12.04 1.82 -14.04
N GLU A 295 -12.88 1.05 -13.35
CA GLU A 295 -14.33 1.18 -13.46
C GLU A 295 -15.05 1.05 -12.12
N HIS A 296 -16.21 1.67 -11.99
CA HIS A 296 -17.04 1.56 -10.77
C HIS A 296 -16.32 1.99 -9.48
N ASN A 297 -15.24 2.75 -9.58
CA ASN A 297 -14.54 3.27 -8.39
C ASN A 297 -15.15 4.60 -7.95
N HIS A 298 -14.96 4.94 -6.68
CA HIS A 298 -15.46 6.16 -6.07
C HIS A 298 -14.29 6.92 -5.46
N PHE A 299 -14.04 8.13 -5.97
CA PHE A 299 -12.93 8.99 -5.58
C PHE A 299 -13.48 10.32 -5.08
N GLU A 300 -13.40 10.56 -3.76
CA GLU A 300 -13.98 11.76 -3.15
C GLU A 300 -13.05 12.54 -2.24
N HIS A 301 -13.41 13.82 -2.06
CA HIS A 301 -12.83 14.76 -1.08
C HIS A 301 -11.30 14.85 -1.07
N SER A 302 -10.67 14.69 -2.24
CA SER A 302 -9.21 14.80 -2.39
C SER A 302 -8.81 16.11 -3.07
N ALA A 303 -7.54 16.52 -2.94
CA ALA A 303 -7.03 17.69 -3.66
C ALA A 303 -7.11 17.48 -5.18
N VAL A 304 -6.81 16.27 -5.64
CA VAL A 304 -7.01 15.85 -7.04
C VAL A 304 -7.73 14.51 -7.10
N GLY A 305 -8.81 14.41 -7.87
CA GLY A 305 -9.53 13.14 -8.06
C GLY A 305 -8.69 12.13 -8.84
N ILE A 306 -8.28 12.49 -10.06
CA ILE A 306 -7.40 11.66 -10.89
C ILE A 306 -6.30 12.48 -11.53
N HIS A 307 -5.07 11.96 -11.48
CA HIS A 307 -3.91 12.55 -12.16
C HIS A 307 -3.23 11.52 -13.05
N LEU A 308 -3.26 11.76 -14.37
CA LEU A 308 -2.58 10.96 -15.40
C LEU A 308 -1.39 11.73 -15.99
N THR A 309 -0.24 11.05 -16.11
CA THR A 309 0.96 11.59 -16.77
C THR A 309 1.80 10.48 -17.42
N ALA A 310 2.87 10.88 -18.12
CA ALA A 310 3.91 10.02 -18.69
C ALA A 310 3.37 8.92 -19.65
N GLY A 311 2.44 9.28 -20.54
CA GLY A 311 1.95 8.37 -21.58
C GLY A 311 1.09 7.22 -21.04
N SER A 312 0.33 7.45 -19.96
CA SER A 312 -0.64 6.50 -19.40
C SER A 312 -1.89 6.37 -20.28
N GLU A 313 -1.69 5.93 -21.52
CA GLU A 313 -2.70 5.84 -22.57
C GLU A 313 -3.39 4.46 -22.59
N ASP A 314 -4.46 4.32 -23.39
CA ASP A 314 -5.17 3.06 -23.61
C ASP A 314 -5.76 2.42 -22.33
N ASN A 315 -6.14 3.24 -21.35
CA ASN A 315 -6.87 2.79 -20.17
C ASN A 315 -8.39 2.98 -20.39
N ARG A 316 -9.19 1.99 -20.01
CA ARG A 316 -10.66 2.11 -19.96
C ARG A 316 -11.04 2.74 -18.62
N ILE A 317 -11.48 4.00 -18.65
CA ILE A 317 -11.88 4.78 -17.48
C ILE A 317 -13.35 5.16 -17.64
N ALA A 318 -14.26 4.38 -17.07
CA ALA A 318 -15.71 4.56 -17.21
C ALA A 318 -16.46 4.11 -15.95
N ASP A 319 -17.70 4.58 -15.77
CA ASP A 319 -18.56 4.28 -14.62
C ASP A 319 -17.94 4.58 -13.24
N ASN A 320 -16.90 5.42 -13.16
CA ASN A 320 -16.37 5.89 -11.88
C ASN A 320 -17.14 7.12 -11.38
N ALA A 321 -17.01 7.46 -10.10
CA ALA A 321 -17.52 8.70 -9.53
C ALA A 321 -16.38 9.55 -8.96
N PHE A 322 -16.32 10.81 -9.39
CA PHE A 322 -15.39 11.82 -8.91
C PHE A 322 -16.17 12.92 -8.19
N VAL A 323 -16.14 12.89 -6.86
CA VAL A 323 -17.08 13.63 -6.01
C VAL A 323 -16.34 14.60 -5.09
N GLY A 324 -16.66 15.90 -5.15
CA GLY A 324 -16.15 16.87 -4.17
C GLY A 324 -14.62 17.04 -4.13
N ASN A 325 -13.88 16.59 -5.15
CA ASN A 325 -12.45 16.85 -5.25
C ASN A 325 -12.20 18.32 -5.58
N GLN A 326 -11.13 18.93 -5.04
CA GLN A 326 -10.80 20.33 -5.33
C GLN A 326 -10.48 20.55 -6.81
N ARG A 327 -9.94 19.51 -7.45
CA ARG A 327 -9.74 19.38 -8.89
C ARG A 327 -10.09 17.96 -9.30
N GLN A 328 -11.06 17.78 -10.21
CA GLN A 328 -11.42 16.43 -10.64
C GLN A 328 -10.29 15.75 -11.42
N VAL A 329 -9.74 16.43 -12.43
CA VAL A 329 -8.76 15.84 -13.35
C VAL A 329 -7.52 16.69 -13.49
N LYS A 330 -6.34 16.06 -13.36
CA LYS A 330 -5.05 16.60 -13.78
C LYS A 330 -4.44 15.72 -14.86
N TYR A 331 -4.52 16.17 -16.10
CA TYR A 331 -3.97 15.43 -17.23
C TYR A 331 -2.78 16.16 -17.84
N VAL A 332 -1.67 15.45 -18.00
CA VAL A 332 -0.45 15.96 -18.62
C VAL A 332 -0.05 15.03 -19.77
N ALA A 333 -0.71 15.18 -20.92
CA ALA A 333 -0.33 14.52 -22.16
C ALA A 333 -0.83 15.29 -23.40
N THR A 334 -0.37 14.85 -24.59
CA THR A 334 -0.57 15.55 -25.87
C THR A 334 -1.62 14.91 -26.77
N ARG A 335 -2.25 13.82 -26.32
CA ARG A 335 -3.29 13.09 -27.07
C ARG A 335 -4.63 13.19 -26.38
N LEU A 336 -5.68 13.25 -27.21
CA LEU A 336 -7.06 13.15 -26.77
C LEU A 336 -7.30 11.75 -26.19
N GLN A 337 -7.94 11.68 -25.02
CA GLN A 337 -8.34 10.42 -24.39
C GLN A 337 -9.84 10.41 -24.17
N GLU A 338 -10.50 9.34 -24.62
CA GLU A 338 -11.92 9.11 -24.36
C GLU A 338 -12.08 8.35 -23.04
N TRP A 339 -12.76 8.97 -22.08
CA TRP A 339 -13.11 8.41 -20.77
C TRP A 339 -14.61 8.11 -20.71
N SER A 340 -15.10 7.48 -21.77
CA SER A 340 -16.36 6.75 -21.78
C SER A 340 -16.15 5.43 -22.54
N ALA A 341 -16.93 4.42 -22.19
CA ALA A 341 -16.91 3.13 -22.86
C ALA A 341 -18.33 2.59 -22.98
N ASP A 342 -18.62 1.93 -24.10
CA ASP A 342 -19.93 1.31 -24.35
C ASP A 342 -21.11 2.27 -24.17
N GLY A 343 -20.91 3.54 -24.53
CA GLY A 343 -21.92 4.59 -24.42
C GLY A 343 -22.13 5.12 -22.99
N ARG A 344 -21.22 4.84 -22.05
CA ARG A 344 -21.29 5.29 -20.66
C ARG A 344 -19.97 5.87 -20.17
N GLY A 345 -20.05 7.02 -19.54
CA GLY A 345 -18.93 7.78 -19.00
C GLY A 345 -18.78 7.65 -17.50
N ASN A 346 -18.23 8.69 -16.89
CA ASN A 346 -18.05 8.79 -15.45
C ASN A 346 -19.03 9.81 -14.86
N TYR A 347 -19.27 9.73 -13.56
CA TYR A 347 -19.98 10.75 -12.80
C TYR A 347 -18.99 11.81 -12.30
N TRP A 348 -19.26 13.08 -12.61
CA TRP A 348 -18.47 14.22 -12.15
C TRP A 348 -19.35 15.16 -11.36
N SER A 349 -19.03 15.37 -10.09
CA SER A 349 -19.82 16.27 -9.22
C SER A 349 -19.82 17.74 -9.65
N ASP A 350 -18.92 18.15 -10.54
CA ASP A 350 -18.85 19.48 -11.15
C ASP A 350 -19.41 19.54 -12.58
N TYR A 351 -20.04 18.46 -13.05
CA TYR A 351 -20.71 18.45 -14.35
C TYR A 351 -21.96 19.35 -14.33
N LEU A 352 -21.99 20.34 -15.22
CA LEU A 352 -23.07 21.34 -15.35
C LEU A 352 -23.95 21.12 -16.59
N GLY A 353 -23.84 19.96 -17.25
CA GLY A 353 -24.67 19.64 -18.39
C GLY A 353 -26.09 19.25 -18.00
N TRP A 354 -26.85 18.79 -18.99
CA TRP A 354 -28.25 18.45 -18.84
C TRP A 354 -28.56 17.16 -19.59
N ASP A 355 -29.68 16.53 -19.22
CA ASP A 355 -30.19 15.30 -19.80
C ASP A 355 -31.64 15.58 -20.26
N ARG A 356 -31.82 15.89 -21.55
CA ARG A 356 -33.13 16.27 -22.12
C ARG A 356 -33.97 15.07 -22.51
N ASN A 357 -33.33 13.96 -22.87
CA ASN A 357 -34.01 12.72 -23.24
C ASN A 357 -34.28 11.82 -22.01
N ASN A 358 -33.80 12.20 -20.83
CA ASN A 358 -33.98 11.54 -19.54
C ASN A 358 -33.49 10.08 -19.55
N ASP A 359 -32.34 9.84 -20.18
CA ASP A 359 -31.70 8.52 -20.25
C ASP A 359 -30.64 8.29 -19.16
N GLY A 360 -30.38 9.32 -18.33
CA GLY A 360 -29.41 9.29 -17.25
C GLY A 360 -27.98 9.68 -17.66
N LEU A 361 -27.76 10.03 -18.93
CA LEU A 361 -26.52 10.52 -19.49
C LEU A 361 -26.63 12.01 -19.82
N GLY A 362 -25.50 12.71 -19.75
CA GLY A 362 -25.45 14.11 -20.15
C GLY A 362 -25.42 14.27 -21.67
N ASP A 363 -26.27 15.15 -22.21
CA ASP A 363 -26.34 15.48 -23.64
C ASP A 363 -25.11 16.23 -24.16
N ILE A 364 -24.22 16.67 -23.26
CA ILE A 364 -23.00 17.41 -23.57
C ILE A 364 -21.80 16.67 -22.97
N ALA A 365 -20.76 16.47 -23.77
CA ALA A 365 -19.53 15.86 -23.28
C ALA A 365 -18.87 16.68 -22.15
N TYR A 366 -18.27 15.99 -21.20
CA TYR A 366 -17.43 16.58 -20.17
C TYR A 366 -15.98 16.66 -20.66
N GLU A 367 -15.40 17.86 -20.66
CA GLU A 367 -14.04 18.12 -21.13
C GLU A 367 -13.26 18.85 -20.03
N PRO A 368 -12.58 18.12 -19.12
CA PRO A 368 -11.81 18.75 -18.06
C PRO A 368 -10.43 19.19 -18.59
N ASN A 369 -9.93 20.32 -18.08
CA ASN A 369 -8.68 20.96 -18.51
C ASN A 369 -8.77 21.66 -19.88
N ASP A 370 -9.91 22.31 -20.17
CA ASP A 370 -10.03 23.18 -21.33
C ASP A 370 -9.10 24.42 -21.23
N ASN A 371 -9.01 25.26 -22.27
CA ASN A 371 -8.12 26.42 -22.21
C ASN A 371 -8.58 27.46 -21.15
N VAL A 372 -9.84 27.42 -20.72
CA VAL A 372 -10.37 28.24 -19.61
C VAL A 372 -9.88 27.68 -18.27
N ASP A 373 -9.85 26.36 -18.11
CA ASP A 373 -9.25 25.72 -16.95
C ASP A 373 -7.75 26.01 -16.90
N ARG A 374 -7.05 26.01 -18.04
CA ARG A 374 -5.64 26.44 -18.11
C ARG A 374 -5.47 27.90 -17.69
N LEU A 375 -6.43 28.77 -18.02
CA LEU A 375 -6.45 30.16 -17.54
C LEU A 375 -6.58 30.22 -16.01
N LEU A 376 -7.37 29.35 -15.39
CA LEU A 376 -7.46 29.23 -13.92
C LEU A 376 -6.13 28.78 -13.30
N TRP A 377 -5.33 27.96 -14.00
CA TRP A 377 -4.02 27.54 -13.48
C TRP A 377 -3.01 28.68 -13.50
N LEU A 378 -3.07 29.53 -14.53
CA LEU A 378 -2.21 30.70 -14.64
C LEU A 378 -2.67 31.82 -13.71
N TYR A 379 -3.98 31.93 -13.46
CA TYR A 379 -4.59 33.03 -12.70
C TYR A 379 -5.70 32.52 -11.76
N PRO A 380 -5.36 32.01 -10.56
CA PRO A 380 -6.33 31.48 -9.60
C PRO A 380 -7.45 32.46 -9.21
N GLN A 381 -7.16 33.77 -9.22
CA GLN A 381 -8.13 34.85 -8.98
C GLN A 381 -9.34 34.86 -9.94
N VAL A 382 -9.23 34.19 -11.09
CA VAL A 382 -10.32 34.11 -12.08
C VAL A 382 -11.44 33.15 -11.63
N ARG A 383 -11.24 32.34 -10.59
CA ARG A 383 -12.28 31.45 -10.02
C ARG A 383 -13.57 32.20 -9.61
N LEU A 384 -13.47 33.47 -9.22
CA LEU A 384 -14.64 34.30 -8.88
C LEU A 384 -15.52 34.65 -10.09
N LEU A 385 -15.01 34.46 -11.31
CA LEU A 385 -15.66 34.84 -12.56
C LEU A 385 -16.23 33.63 -13.31
N MET A 386 -16.24 32.44 -12.71
CA MET A 386 -16.62 31.19 -13.38
C MET A 386 -18.03 31.20 -13.96
N ASN A 387 -18.96 31.90 -13.30
CA ASN A 387 -20.34 32.08 -13.75
C ASN A 387 -20.54 33.45 -14.43
N SER A 388 -19.46 34.12 -14.84
CA SER A 388 -19.57 35.39 -15.55
C SER A 388 -19.89 35.15 -17.03
N PRO A 389 -20.69 36.03 -17.66
CA PRO A 389 -21.02 35.92 -19.08
C PRO A 389 -19.79 35.85 -20.01
N GLY A 390 -18.65 36.41 -19.59
CA GLY A 390 -17.40 36.36 -20.36
C GLY A 390 -16.79 34.95 -20.43
N ILE A 391 -16.83 34.21 -19.32
CA ILE A 391 -16.36 32.82 -19.27
C ILE A 391 -17.31 31.90 -20.06
N GLU A 392 -18.63 32.12 -19.99
CA GLU A 392 -19.60 31.39 -20.80
C GLU A 392 -19.39 31.61 -22.30
N LEU A 393 -19.14 32.86 -22.72
CA LEU A 393 -18.84 33.20 -24.10
C LEU A 393 -17.54 32.53 -24.58
N LEU A 394 -16.48 32.54 -23.77
CA LEU A 394 -15.23 31.86 -24.09
C LEU A 394 -15.43 30.36 -24.28
N ARG A 395 -16.19 29.71 -23.39
CA ARG A 395 -16.55 28.29 -23.50
C ARG A 395 -17.43 28.02 -24.73
N TRP A 396 -18.31 28.94 -25.10
CA TRP A 396 -19.10 28.83 -26.33
C TRP A 396 -18.22 28.94 -27.59
N VAL A 397 -17.31 29.92 -27.65
CA VAL A 397 -16.37 30.09 -28.77
C VAL A 397 -15.50 28.85 -28.95
N GLN A 398 -14.98 28.27 -27.87
CA GLN A 398 -14.19 27.03 -27.94
C GLN A 398 -14.99 25.83 -28.44
N ARG A 399 -16.29 25.75 -28.13
CA ARG A 399 -17.19 24.73 -28.67
C ARG A 399 -17.50 24.96 -30.15
N ALA A 400 -17.71 26.21 -30.56
CA ALA A 400 -18.03 26.58 -31.93
C ALA A 400 -16.83 26.48 -32.90
N PHE A 401 -15.60 26.64 -32.38
CA PHE A 401 -14.37 26.60 -33.17
C PHE A 401 -13.34 25.59 -32.61
N PRO A 402 -13.50 24.28 -32.90
CA PRO A 402 -12.68 23.21 -32.31
C PRO A 402 -11.18 23.26 -32.65
N VAL A 403 -10.78 24.00 -33.69
CA VAL A 403 -9.38 24.19 -34.12
C VAL A 403 -8.49 24.82 -33.02
N MET A 404 -9.08 25.45 -32.00
CA MET A 404 -8.37 26.08 -30.89
C MET A 404 -8.26 25.18 -29.63
N LYS A 405 -8.81 23.96 -29.64
CA LYS A 405 -8.78 23.06 -28.46
C LYS A 405 -7.43 22.34 -28.35
N SER A 406 -6.83 22.40 -27.16
CA SER A 406 -5.68 21.55 -26.84
C SER A 406 -6.18 20.10 -26.65
N PRO A 407 -5.46 19.08 -27.15
CA PRO A 407 -5.77 17.68 -26.84
C PRO A 407 -5.83 17.46 -25.33
N GLY A 408 -6.82 16.73 -24.86
CA GLY A 408 -7.08 16.56 -23.43
C GLY A 408 -7.90 15.32 -23.11
N VAL A 409 -8.66 15.39 -22.03
CA VAL A 409 -9.61 14.34 -21.65
C VAL A 409 -10.98 14.72 -22.20
N LEU A 410 -11.70 13.74 -22.73
CA LEU A 410 -13.08 13.85 -23.18
C LEU A 410 -13.86 12.69 -22.56
N ASP A 411 -14.97 12.99 -21.90
CA ASP A 411 -15.98 12.00 -21.55
C ASP A 411 -17.24 12.34 -22.34
N SER A 412 -17.49 11.54 -23.37
CA SER A 412 -18.60 11.76 -24.30
C SER A 412 -19.98 11.41 -23.72
N HIS A 413 -20.05 10.66 -22.60
CA HIS A 413 -21.30 10.15 -22.04
C HIS A 413 -21.35 10.31 -20.51
N PRO A 414 -21.13 11.53 -19.97
CA PRO A 414 -21.02 11.73 -18.53
C PRO A 414 -22.32 11.31 -17.83
N LEU A 415 -22.20 10.65 -16.67
CA LEU A 415 -23.35 10.17 -15.92
C LEU A 415 -24.00 11.31 -15.14
N MET A 416 -25.35 11.38 -15.15
CA MET A 416 -26.09 12.37 -14.36
C MET A 416 -26.17 12.04 -12.87
N LYS A 417 -25.97 10.76 -12.51
CA LYS A 417 -25.99 10.26 -11.13
C LYS A 417 -24.84 9.30 -10.90
N SER A 418 -24.29 9.34 -9.70
CA SER A 418 -23.29 8.36 -9.26
C SER A 418 -23.94 6.98 -9.11
N SER A 419 -23.37 5.97 -9.77
CA SER A 419 -23.71 4.56 -9.61
C SER A 419 -23.00 3.89 -8.42
N THR A 420 -22.07 4.59 -7.76
CA THR A 420 -21.16 4.03 -6.75
C THR A 420 -21.49 4.48 -5.33
N GLN A 421 -22.67 5.08 -5.09
CA GLN A 421 -23.10 5.53 -3.75
C GLN A 421 -23.14 4.41 -2.71
N THR A 422 -23.35 3.16 -3.12
CA THR A 422 -23.33 2.02 -2.20
C THR A 422 -21.96 1.79 -1.58
N LEU A 423 -20.87 2.23 -2.23
CA LEU A 423 -19.51 2.10 -1.74
C LEU A 423 -19.18 3.08 -0.60
N THR A 424 -19.98 4.13 -0.38
CA THR A 424 -19.69 5.11 0.68
C THR A 424 -20.05 4.60 2.08
N GLN A 425 -20.85 3.54 2.17
CA GLN A 425 -21.19 2.89 3.43
C GLN A 425 -20.01 2.02 3.88
N GLU A 426 -19.66 2.07 5.18
CA GLU A 426 -18.73 1.08 5.74
C GLU A 426 -19.29 -0.33 5.52
N PRO A 427 -18.47 -1.30 5.12
CA PRO A 427 -18.90 -2.68 5.06
C PRO A 427 -19.41 -3.11 6.44
N THR A 428 -20.63 -3.63 6.50
CA THR A 428 -21.17 -4.24 7.72
C THR A 428 -20.19 -5.33 8.20
N PRO A 429 -19.78 -5.35 9.49
CA PRO A 429 -18.76 -6.28 9.99
C PRO A 429 -19.14 -7.75 9.90
#